data_AF-A0AA38HXD0-F1
#
_entry.id   AF-A0AA38HXD0-F1
#
_cell.length_a   1.000
_cell.length_b   1.000
_cell.length_c   1.000
_cell.angle_alpha   90.00
_cell.angle_beta   90.00
_cell.angle_gamma   90.00
#
_symmetry.space_group_name_H-M   'P 1'
#
loop_
_entity.id
_entity.type
_entity.pdbx_description
1 polymer ?
#
loop_
_entity_poly.entity_id
_entity_poly.type
_entity_poly.pdbx_seq_one_letter_code
_entity_poly.pdbx_strand_id
1 'polypeptide(L)'
;MNWQSRLSRHSRNFLNSLGLSHDGDKKNSNQCGDEATKGSVMAPLVAATFHQFSWSQCSRSEFKKIVKKWKCLSNSPAGLNEIVLNDTLQNAFSMDEQCRMEFGDGFSLCRAFDIIEPCSHLWCGHEKSPLVCKTKKGSPLEGTECGFNKWCRNGYCEDMDIKSSGRAPIIQNPQDGGWSNWSPWGPCSRSCGTGVQFRTRKCNNPTPSNGGNVCEGISEKWRICNNQTCPEPFGDMRAQQCKKLPKLLNIVGTRQGNMTWLPYESEEMEKKCKLICISETTNELFESDENLIDGTPCSYENTDDICIQASFKKNNVNRNCKILMNNK
;
A
#
# COMPACT_ATOMS: atom_id res chain seq x y z
N MET A 1 -27.43 -4.54 0.55
CA MET A 1 -27.01 -3.80 -0.66
C MET A 1 -25.71 -3.06 -0.37
N ASN A 2 -24.69 -3.23 -1.23
CA ASN A 2 -23.43 -2.45 -1.19
C ASN A 2 -23.68 -0.96 -1.51
N TRP A 3 -22.73 -0.08 -1.23
CA TRP A 3 -22.93 1.37 -1.42
C TRP A 3 -23.11 1.74 -2.91
N GLN A 4 -22.41 1.07 -3.82
CA GLN A 4 -22.54 1.30 -5.27
C GLN A 4 -23.96 0.99 -5.77
N SER A 5 -24.60 -0.08 -5.29
CA SER A 5 -26.01 -0.39 -5.59
C SER A 5 -26.95 0.71 -5.07
N ARG A 6 -26.64 1.32 -3.91
CA ARG A 6 -27.44 2.44 -3.38
C ARG A 6 -27.31 3.67 -4.27
N LEU A 7 -26.11 3.99 -4.74
CA LEU A 7 -25.86 5.10 -5.66
C LEU A 7 -26.53 4.90 -7.02
N SER A 8 -26.42 3.69 -7.60
CA SER A 8 -27.10 3.32 -8.82
C SER A 8 -28.61 3.52 -8.68
N ARG A 9 -29.20 3.05 -7.57
CA ARG A 9 -30.63 3.27 -7.27
C ARG A 9 -31.01 4.75 -7.17
N HIS A 10 -30.20 5.59 -6.55
CA HIS A 10 -30.47 7.04 -6.48
C HIS A 10 -30.40 7.69 -7.85
N SER A 11 -29.36 7.39 -8.62
CA SER A 11 -29.17 7.90 -9.99
C SER A 11 -30.35 7.53 -10.89
N ARG A 12 -30.80 6.28 -10.80
CA ARG A 12 -31.98 5.79 -11.50
C ARG A 12 -33.25 6.52 -11.11
N ASN A 13 -33.49 6.68 -9.81
CA ASN A 13 -34.68 7.37 -9.32
C ASN A 13 -34.71 8.83 -9.81
N PHE A 14 -33.57 9.52 -9.76
CA PHE A 14 -33.43 10.88 -10.28
C PHE A 14 -33.77 10.96 -11.77
N LEU A 15 -33.20 10.09 -12.60
CA LEU A 15 -33.46 10.11 -14.05
C LEU A 15 -34.87 9.65 -14.41
N ASN A 16 -35.46 8.73 -13.66
CA ASN A 16 -36.87 8.40 -13.77
C ASN A 16 -37.73 9.65 -13.52
N SER A 17 -37.42 10.46 -12.50
CA SER A 17 -38.11 11.74 -12.25
C SER A 17 -37.93 12.75 -13.38
N LEU A 18 -36.83 12.63 -14.14
CA LEU A 18 -36.59 13.43 -15.34
C LEU A 18 -37.20 12.84 -16.63
N GLY A 19 -37.84 11.66 -16.52
CA GLY A 19 -38.60 11.03 -17.60
C GLY A 19 -37.84 10.01 -18.44
N LEU A 20 -36.70 9.50 -17.97
CA LEU A 20 -36.06 8.34 -18.59
C LEU A 20 -36.78 7.05 -18.19
N SER A 21 -36.79 6.09 -19.12
CA SER A 21 -37.43 4.80 -18.95
C SER A 21 -36.47 3.75 -18.41
N HIS A 22 -37.01 2.65 -17.86
CA HIS A 22 -36.18 1.53 -17.47
C HIS A 22 -35.61 0.78 -18.69
N ASP A 23 -34.41 0.24 -18.54
CA ASP A 23 -33.79 -0.62 -19.55
C ASP A 23 -34.54 -1.95 -19.67
N GLY A 24 -34.83 -2.37 -20.91
CA GLY A 24 -35.67 -3.53 -21.20
C GLY A 24 -37.17 -3.30 -21.01
N ASP A 25 -37.61 -2.04 -20.89
CA ASP A 25 -39.02 -1.70 -20.77
C ASP A 25 -39.76 -1.99 -22.09
N LYS A 26 -40.56 -3.07 -22.05
CA LYS A 26 -41.38 -3.54 -23.17
C LYS A 26 -42.42 -2.51 -23.62
N LYS A 27 -42.88 -1.63 -22.73
CA LYS A 27 -43.88 -0.59 -23.07
C LYS A 27 -43.30 0.49 -23.97
N ASN A 28 -42.02 0.81 -23.79
CA ASN A 28 -41.30 1.81 -24.57
C ASN A 28 -40.46 1.19 -25.70
N SER A 29 -40.61 -0.12 -25.93
CA SER A 29 -39.93 -0.91 -26.97
C SER A 29 -38.41 -0.71 -27.00
N ASN A 30 -37.79 -0.46 -25.85
CA ASN A 30 -36.34 -0.34 -25.77
C ASN A 30 -35.71 -1.73 -25.56
N GLN A 31 -34.61 -2.01 -26.26
CA GLN A 31 -34.05 -3.36 -26.40
C GLN A 31 -32.92 -3.68 -25.40
N CYS A 32 -32.64 -2.79 -24.45
CA CYS A 32 -31.48 -2.90 -23.55
C CYS A 32 -31.72 -3.80 -22.32
N GLY A 33 -32.55 -4.84 -22.47
CA GLY A 33 -32.85 -5.77 -21.37
C GLY A 33 -31.65 -6.64 -20.98
N ASP A 34 -30.77 -6.94 -21.92
CA ASP A 34 -29.51 -7.65 -21.66
C ASP A 34 -28.54 -6.76 -20.85
N GLU A 35 -28.43 -5.47 -21.20
CA GLU A 35 -27.65 -4.50 -20.40
C GLU A 35 -28.22 -4.34 -18.98
N ALA A 36 -29.55 -4.37 -18.83
CA ALA A 36 -30.22 -4.34 -17.53
C ALA A 36 -29.81 -5.51 -16.62
N THR A 37 -29.72 -6.72 -17.18
CA THR A 37 -29.28 -7.91 -16.43
C THR A 37 -27.79 -7.87 -16.05
N LYS A 38 -26.98 -7.08 -16.75
CA LYS A 38 -25.56 -6.85 -16.46
C LYS A 38 -25.32 -5.74 -15.43
N GLY A 39 -26.37 -5.06 -14.98
CA GLY A 39 -26.29 -4.02 -13.94
C GLY A 39 -26.31 -2.58 -14.47
N SER A 40 -26.94 -2.34 -15.63
CA SER A 40 -27.16 -0.97 -16.10
C SER A 40 -27.85 -0.10 -15.05
N VAL A 41 -27.51 1.19 -15.00
CA VAL A 41 -28.03 2.09 -13.97
C VAL A 41 -29.56 2.21 -14.06
N MET A 42 -30.13 2.20 -15.27
CA MET A 42 -31.57 2.27 -15.48
C MET A 42 -32.29 0.91 -15.45
N ALA A 43 -31.62 -0.17 -15.05
CA ALA A 43 -32.25 -1.47 -14.88
C ALA A 43 -33.45 -1.40 -13.91
N PRO A 44 -34.56 -2.12 -14.16
CA PRO A 44 -35.73 -2.13 -13.29
C PRO A 44 -35.42 -2.59 -11.86
N LEU A 45 -34.49 -3.54 -11.73
CA LEU A 45 -34.06 -4.13 -10.46
C LEU A 45 -32.55 -3.94 -10.27
N VAL A 46 -32.13 -3.51 -9.08
CA VAL A 46 -30.71 -3.45 -8.69
C VAL A 46 -30.43 -4.64 -7.78
N ALA A 47 -29.58 -5.56 -8.22
CA ALA A 47 -29.14 -6.69 -7.42
C ALA A 47 -27.87 -6.32 -6.61
N ALA A 48 -27.74 -6.87 -5.40
CA ALA A 48 -26.56 -6.65 -4.56
C ALA A 48 -25.28 -7.33 -5.11
N THR A 49 -25.40 -8.15 -6.16
CA THR A 49 -24.31 -8.84 -6.85
C THR A 49 -23.71 -8.01 -7.99
N PHE A 50 -24.35 -6.90 -8.37
CA PHE A 50 -23.83 -6.02 -9.41
C PHE A 50 -22.65 -5.20 -8.88
N HIS A 51 -21.62 -5.12 -9.71
CA HIS A 51 -20.34 -4.46 -9.43
C HIS A 51 -19.88 -3.58 -10.60
N GLN A 52 -20.54 -3.69 -11.77
CA GLN A 52 -20.30 -2.84 -12.92
C GLN A 52 -21.59 -2.08 -13.21
N PHE A 53 -21.57 -0.77 -12.98
CA PHE A 53 -22.71 0.10 -13.22
C PHE A 53 -22.41 1.00 -14.41
N SER A 54 -23.17 0.82 -15.48
CA SER A 54 -22.99 1.59 -16.71
C SER A 54 -24.32 2.12 -17.24
N TRP A 55 -24.26 3.22 -17.99
CA TRP A 55 -25.42 3.73 -18.72
C TRP A 55 -25.60 2.90 -19.99
N SER A 56 -26.79 2.33 -20.17
CA SER A 56 -27.09 1.56 -21.38
C SER A 56 -27.11 2.43 -22.64
N GLN A 57 -27.09 1.78 -23.80
CA GLN A 57 -27.24 2.48 -25.08
C GLN A 57 -28.61 3.16 -25.21
N CYS A 58 -29.66 2.52 -24.67
CA CYS A 58 -31.03 3.05 -24.65
C CYS A 58 -31.12 4.30 -23.78
N SER A 59 -30.62 4.23 -22.55
CA SER A 59 -30.58 5.35 -21.60
C SER A 59 -29.84 6.56 -22.18
N ARG A 60 -28.67 6.33 -22.81
CA ARG A 60 -27.89 7.39 -23.46
C ARG A 60 -28.65 8.03 -24.63
N SER A 61 -29.33 7.22 -25.43
CA SER A 61 -30.10 7.69 -26.58
C SER A 61 -31.36 8.47 -26.17
N GLU A 62 -32.05 8.01 -25.13
CA GLU A 62 -33.22 8.65 -24.55
C GLU A 62 -32.86 9.98 -23.88
N PHE A 63 -31.79 10.00 -23.07
CA PHE A 63 -31.26 11.22 -22.47
C PHE A 63 -31.02 12.32 -23.52
N LYS A 64 -30.32 12.00 -24.62
CA LYS A 64 -30.03 12.95 -25.70
C LYS A 64 -31.28 13.52 -26.36
N LYS A 65 -32.39 12.77 -26.38
CA LYS A 65 -33.67 13.23 -26.92
C LYS A 65 -34.41 14.13 -25.93
N ILE A 66 -34.39 13.79 -24.64
CA ILE A 66 -35.19 14.46 -23.61
C ILE A 66 -34.48 15.69 -23.04
N VAL A 67 -33.14 15.70 -22.95
CA VAL A 67 -32.38 16.81 -22.35
C VAL A 67 -32.70 18.17 -22.95
N LYS A 68 -33.01 18.22 -24.26
CA LYS A 68 -33.42 19.45 -24.96
C LYS A 68 -34.73 20.06 -24.43
N LYS A 69 -35.55 19.28 -23.72
CA LYS A 69 -36.83 19.71 -23.14
C LYS A 69 -36.66 20.32 -21.75
N TRP A 70 -35.57 20.03 -21.03
CA TRP A 70 -35.36 20.48 -19.66
C TRP A 70 -34.82 21.91 -19.59
N LYS A 71 -35.69 22.90 -19.78
CA LYS A 71 -35.30 24.32 -19.77
C LYS A 71 -34.69 24.79 -18.45
N CYS A 72 -35.11 24.20 -17.32
CA CYS A 72 -34.63 24.56 -15.97
C CYS A 72 -33.24 24.02 -15.62
N LEU A 73 -32.70 23.10 -16.43
CA LEU A 73 -31.34 22.58 -16.28
C LEU A 73 -30.37 23.25 -17.26
N SER A 74 -30.86 24.20 -18.06
CA SER A 74 -30.07 24.89 -19.10
C SER A 74 -29.38 26.16 -18.62
N ASN A 75 -29.77 26.71 -17.47
CA ASN A 75 -29.15 27.91 -16.90
C ASN A 75 -28.09 27.53 -15.87
N SER A 76 -27.01 28.31 -15.83
CA SER A 76 -26.02 28.20 -14.76
C SER A 76 -26.66 28.61 -13.42
N PRO A 77 -26.28 27.96 -12.30
CA PRO A 77 -26.72 28.36 -10.96
C PRO A 77 -26.34 29.82 -10.68
N ALA A 78 -27.29 30.64 -10.25
CA ALA A 78 -27.06 32.05 -9.97
C ALA A 78 -26.87 32.27 -8.46
N GLY A 79 -25.63 32.23 -7.97
CA GLY A 79 -25.24 32.82 -6.68
C GLY A 79 -24.67 31.89 -5.59
N LEU A 80 -23.45 32.23 -5.16
CA LEU A 80 -22.90 32.26 -3.79
C LEU A 80 -23.33 31.17 -2.79
N ASN A 81 -23.24 29.93 -3.24
CA ASN A 81 -22.74 28.78 -2.50
C ASN A 81 -22.46 27.75 -3.60
N GLU A 82 -21.55 28.11 -4.52
CA GLU A 82 -20.90 27.05 -5.28
C GLU A 82 -20.37 26.10 -4.21
N ILE A 83 -20.99 24.92 -4.07
CA ILE A 83 -20.27 23.77 -3.57
C ILE A 83 -19.15 23.68 -4.58
N VAL A 84 -18.04 24.33 -4.26
CA VAL A 84 -16.92 24.33 -5.15
C VAL A 84 -16.64 22.85 -5.27
N LEU A 85 -16.74 22.33 -6.48
CA LEU A 85 -16.41 20.95 -6.77
C LEU A 85 -14.87 20.80 -6.68
N ASN A 86 -14.26 21.44 -5.69
CA ASN A 86 -12.83 21.52 -5.44
C ASN A 86 -12.43 20.27 -4.68
N ASP A 87 -11.34 19.66 -5.14
CA ASP A 87 -10.49 18.66 -4.48
C ASP A 87 -11.14 17.37 -3.97
N THR A 88 -12.46 17.33 -3.87
CA THR A 88 -13.17 16.34 -3.08
C THR A 88 -13.63 15.17 -3.93
N LEU A 89 -13.83 15.27 -5.24
CA LEU A 89 -14.31 14.08 -5.99
C LEU A 89 -13.29 12.93 -6.02
N GLN A 90 -11.98 13.22 -6.09
CA GLN A 90 -10.95 12.19 -6.11
C GLN A 90 -10.60 11.71 -4.69
N ASN A 91 -10.48 12.62 -3.72
CA ASN A 91 -10.27 12.27 -2.32
C ASN A 91 -11.49 11.56 -1.69
N ALA A 92 -12.72 11.84 -2.14
CA ALA A 92 -13.95 11.26 -1.60
C ALA A 92 -14.24 9.84 -2.10
N PHE A 93 -13.46 9.30 -3.04
CA PHE A 93 -13.63 7.92 -3.50
C PHE A 93 -12.29 7.19 -3.65
N SER A 94 -11.28 7.53 -2.84
CA SER A 94 -10.06 6.74 -2.71
C SER A 94 -10.35 5.29 -2.26
N MET A 95 -9.39 4.38 -2.38
CA MET A 95 -9.53 3.02 -1.86
C MET A 95 -9.90 2.99 -0.37
N ASP A 96 -9.24 3.83 0.44
CA ASP A 96 -9.50 3.96 1.87
C ASP A 96 -10.94 4.42 2.13
N GLU A 97 -11.40 5.42 1.36
CA GLU A 97 -12.74 5.97 1.50
C GLU A 97 -13.81 4.97 1.05
N GLN A 98 -13.59 4.24 -0.04
CA GLN A 98 -14.49 3.17 -0.47
C GLN A 98 -14.58 2.05 0.59
N CYS A 99 -13.48 1.75 1.29
CA CYS A 99 -13.49 0.83 2.43
C CYS A 99 -14.34 1.35 3.59
N ARG A 100 -14.18 2.62 3.95
CA ARG A 100 -15.01 3.28 4.97
C ARG A 100 -16.49 3.29 4.61
N MET A 101 -16.82 3.60 3.36
CA MET A 101 -18.20 3.60 2.86
C MET A 101 -18.84 2.20 2.83
N GLU A 102 -18.05 1.15 2.58
CA GLU A 102 -18.57 -0.22 2.49
C GLU A 102 -18.67 -0.91 3.85
N PHE A 103 -17.67 -0.75 4.73
CA PHE A 103 -17.56 -1.48 5.99
C PHE A 103 -17.77 -0.62 7.25
N GLY A 104 -17.80 0.71 7.12
CA GLY A 104 -17.99 1.66 8.21
C GLY A 104 -16.70 2.36 8.66
N ASP A 105 -16.84 3.28 9.62
CA ASP A 105 -15.70 4.02 10.18
C ASP A 105 -14.66 3.07 10.81
N GLY A 106 -13.38 3.45 10.70
CA GLY A 106 -12.25 2.62 11.13
C GLY A 106 -11.78 1.58 10.10
N PHE A 107 -12.51 1.38 8.99
CA PHE A 107 -12.04 0.61 7.85
C PHE A 107 -11.27 1.46 6.85
N SER A 108 -10.19 0.91 6.31
CA SER A 108 -9.31 1.52 5.30
C SER A 108 -8.76 0.43 4.39
N LEU A 109 -8.03 0.78 3.32
CA LEU A 109 -7.38 -0.18 2.44
C LEU A 109 -6.48 -1.12 3.28
N CYS A 110 -6.59 -2.42 3.05
CA CYS A 110 -5.81 -3.39 3.80
C CYS A 110 -4.33 -3.27 3.46
N ARG A 111 -3.49 -3.24 4.50
CA ARG A 111 -2.02 -3.09 4.39
C ARG A 111 -1.28 -4.24 5.07
N ALA A 112 -1.97 -5.36 5.36
CA ALA A 112 -1.40 -6.52 6.02
C ALA A 112 -0.43 -7.30 5.10
N PHE A 113 -0.59 -7.19 3.79
CA PHE A 113 0.24 -7.79 2.75
C PHE A 113 0.17 -6.94 1.49
N ASP A 114 1.10 -7.16 0.55
CA ASP A 114 1.09 -6.49 -0.74
C ASP A 114 -0.05 -7.03 -1.63
N ILE A 115 -1.00 -6.16 -1.96
CA ILE A 115 -2.12 -6.50 -2.84
C ILE A 115 -1.63 -6.39 -4.28
N ILE A 116 -1.38 -7.53 -4.92
CA ILE A 116 -0.85 -7.60 -6.29
C ILE A 116 -1.86 -7.04 -7.32
N GLU A 117 -3.15 -7.30 -7.13
CA GLU A 117 -4.22 -6.85 -8.03
C GLU A 117 -5.24 -5.96 -7.29
N PRO A 118 -4.89 -4.69 -7.02
CA PRO A 118 -5.71 -3.80 -6.20
C PRO A 118 -7.07 -3.46 -6.83
N CYS A 119 -7.21 -3.58 -8.15
CA CYS A 119 -8.45 -3.25 -8.86
C CYS A 119 -9.39 -4.45 -9.06
N SER A 120 -8.96 -5.67 -8.76
CA SER A 120 -9.84 -6.84 -8.94
C SER A 120 -10.89 -6.90 -7.82
N HIS A 121 -10.46 -6.62 -6.58
CA HIS A 121 -11.30 -6.63 -5.39
C HIS A 121 -10.84 -5.57 -4.40
N LEU A 122 -11.81 -4.88 -3.80
CA LEU A 122 -11.51 -3.97 -2.70
C LEU A 122 -11.23 -4.76 -1.40
N TRP A 123 -10.00 -4.72 -0.92
CA TRP A 123 -9.57 -5.36 0.32
C TRP A 123 -9.42 -4.32 1.42
N CYS A 124 -10.14 -4.50 2.53
CA CYS A 124 -10.24 -3.53 3.61
C CYS A 124 -9.79 -4.12 4.94
N GLY A 125 -8.97 -3.38 5.70
CA GLY A 125 -8.57 -3.70 7.06
C GLY A 125 -9.17 -2.71 8.05
N HIS A 126 -9.39 -3.17 9.29
CA HIS A 126 -9.88 -2.31 10.38
C HIS A 126 -8.72 -1.87 11.28
N GLU A 127 -8.75 -0.63 11.77
CA GLU A 127 -7.70 -0.05 12.64
C GLU A 127 -7.37 -0.89 13.88
N LYS A 128 -8.38 -1.52 14.50
CA LYS A 128 -8.22 -2.38 15.69
C LYS A 128 -7.70 -3.79 15.37
N SER A 129 -7.72 -4.20 14.11
CA SER A 129 -7.30 -5.52 13.67
C SER A 129 -6.62 -5.43 12.29
N PRO A 130 -5.48 -4.72 12.19
CA PRO A 130 -4.89 -4.33 10.91
C PRO A 130 -4.36 -5.51 10.10
N LEU A 131 -4.13 -6.66 10.74
CA LEU A 131 -3.68 -7.90 10.11
C LEU A 131 -4.82 -8.71 9.47
N VAL A 132 -6.07 -8.35 9.72
CA VAL A 132 -7.24 -9.06 9.19
C VAL A 132 -7.87 -8.25 8.07
N CYS A 133 -7.71 -8.74 6.84
CA CYS A 133 -8.35 -8.15 5.67
C CYS A 133 -9.73 -8.78 5.44
N LYS A 134 -10.70 -7.94 5.07
CA LYS A 134 -12.02 -8.33 4.60
C LYS A 134 -12.21 -7.82 3.18
N THR A 135 -12.98 -8.53 2.37
CA THR A 135 -13.36 -8.09 1.04
C THR A 135 -14.82 -8.37 0.78
N LYS A 136 -15.38 -7.68 -0.21
CA LYS A 136 -16.71 -7.92 -0.75
C LYS A 136 -16.62 -8.06 -2.26
N LYS A 137 -17.61 -8.71 -2.87
CA LYS A 137 -17.68 -8.91 -4.32
C LYS A 137 -17.83 -7.55 -5.04
N GLY A 138 -16.73 -7.03 -5.56
CA GLY A 138 -16.70 -5.82 -6.38
C GLY A 138 -15.30 -5.21 -6.47
N SER A 139 -14.92 -4.81 -7.68
CA SER A 139 -13.75 -3.98 -7.91
C SER A 139 -13.96 -2.59 -7.27
N PRO A 140 -12.88 -1.90 -6.91
CA PRO A 140 -12.91 -0.46 -6.68
C PRO A 140 -13.52 0.28 -7.88
N LEU A 141 -14.01 1.50 -7.66
CA LEU A 141 -14.57 2.32 -8.75
C LEU A 141 -13.57 2.51 -9.90
N GLU A 142 -14.11 2.61 -11.12
CA GLU A 142 -13.35 3.06 -12.29
C GLU A 142 -12.71 4.43 -12.02
N GLY A 143 -11.42 4.58 -12.35
CA GLY A 143 -10.66 5.79 -12.06
C GLY A 143 -10.16 5.91 -10.62
N THR A 144 -10.35 4.89 -9.77
CA THR A 144 -9.70 4.87 -8.45
C THR A 144 -8.19 4.68 -8.64
N GLU A 145 -7.39 5.51 -8.00
CA GLU A 145 -5.94 5.33 -7.99
C GLU A 145 -5.56 3.99 -7.34
N CYS A 146 -4.73 3.22 -8.02
CA CYS A 146 -4.36 1.86 -7.62
C CYS A 146 -2.85 1.65 -7.54
N GLY A 147 -2.07 2.64 -7.97
CA GLY A 147 -0.63 2.66 -7.94
C GLY A 147 -0.12 3.97 -8.51
N PHE A 148 1.20 4.17 -8.46
CA PHE A 148 1.81 5.38 -9.01
C PHE A 148 1.51 5.53 -10.50
N ASN A 149 0.83 6.63 -10.89
CA ASN A 149 0.34 6.88 -12.25
C ASN A 149 -0.53 5.74 -12.83
N LYS A 150 -1.23 5.00 -11.97
CA LYS A 150 -2.11 3.91 -12.36
C LYS A 150 -3.49 4.06 -11.74
N TRP A 151 -4.50 3.74 -12.53
CA TRP A 151 -5.90 3.82 -12.12
C TRP A 151 -6.65 2.54 -12.47
N CYS A 152 -7.69 2.24 -11.69
CA CYS A 152 -8.55 1.11 -11.95
C CYS A 152 -9.36 1.32 -13.22
N ARG A 153 -9.19 0.40 -14.17
CA ARG A 153 -9.96 0.34 -15.41
C ARG A 153 -10.36 -1.09 -15.71
N ASN A 154 -11.66 -1.33 -15.87
CA ASN A 154 -12.23 -2.66 -16.11
C ASN A 154 -11.75 -3.73 -15.11
N GLY A 155 -11.50 -3.36 -13.86
CA GLY A 155 -10.98 -4.25 -12.81
C GLY A 155 -9.46 -4.47 -12.83
N TYR A 156 -8.72 -3.81 -13.72
CA TYR A 156 -7.26 -3.88 -13.82
C TYR A 156 -6.63 -2.56 -13.39
N CYS A 157 -5.41 -2.63 -12.83
CA CYS A 157 -4.64 -1.45 -12.49
C CYS A 157 -3.77 -1.06 -13.69
N GLU A 158 -4.26 -0.11 -14.49
CA GLU A 158 -3.64 0.25 -15.77
C GLU A 158 -2.93 1.61 -15.67
N ASP A 159 -1.82 1.75 -16.39
CA ASP A 159 -1.20 3.05 -16.66
C ASP A 159 -2.15 3.89 -17.53
N MET A 160 -2.48 5.10 -17.10
CA MET A 160 -3.27 6.01 -17.93
C MET A 160 -2.35 7.05 -18.56
N ASP A 161 -2.09 6.90 -19.86
CA ASP A 161 -1.43 7.93 -20.65
C ASP A 161 -2.35 9.16 -20.73
N ILE A 162 -2.02 10.18 -19.94
CA ILE A 162 -2.76 11.45 -19.81
C ILE A 162 -2.91 12.14 -21.18
N LYS A 163 -1.98 11.89 -22.11
CA LYS A 163 -1.94 12.51 -23.44
C LYS A 163 -2.87 11.87 -24.46
N SER A 164 -3.24 10.59 -24.31
CA SER A 164 -3.94 9.82 -25.37
C SER A 164 -5.45 9.73 -25.16
N SER A 165 -5.96 10.01 -23.95
CA SER A 165 -7.35 9.67 -23.62
C SER A 165 -8.39 10.74 -23.97
N GLY A 166 -8.02 12.01 -24.22
CA GLY A 166 -8.97 13.13 -24.51
C GLY A 166 -10.05 13.40 -23.43
N ARG A 167 -10.08 12.55 -22.40
CA ARG A 167 -10.82 12.59 -21.16
C ARG A 167 -9.83 12.08 -20.13
N ALA A 168 -8.95 12.96 -19.66
CA ALA A 168 -8.28 12.69 -18.40
C ALA A 168 -9.41 12.47 -17.36
N PRO A 169 -9.36 11.41 -16.51
CA PRO A 169 -10.07 11.49 -15.25
C PRO A 169 -9.60 12.81 -14.65
N ILE A 170 -10.54 13.69 -14.33
CA ILE A 170 -10.29 15.09 -14.02
C ILE A 170 -9.09 15.15 -13.06
N ILE A 171 -7.87 15.41 -13.55
CA ILE A 171 -6.70 15.67 -12.70
C ILE A 171 -6.85 17.13 -12.28
N GLN A 172 -7.92 17.41 -11.53
CA GLN A 172 -8.02 18.69 -10.86
C GLN A 172 -7.21 18.57 -9.59
N ASN A 173 -6.29 19.53 -9.44
CA ASN A 173 -5.50 19.77 -8.25
C ASN A 173 -4.59 18.59 -7.85
N PRO A 174 -3.48 18.36 -8.57
CA PRO A 174 -2.44 17.46 -8.11
C PRO A 174 -1.98 17.86 -6.70
N GLN A 175 -1.99 16.90 -5.77
CA GLN A 175 -1.49 17.11 -4.42
C GLN A 175 -0.20 16.32 -4.26
N ASP A 176 0.91 17.04 -4.18
CA ASP A 176 2.20 16.43 -3.87
C ASP A 176 2.21 15.88 -2.45
N GLY A 177 2.87 14.74 -2.28
CA GLY A 177 3.06 14.12 -0.99
C GLY A 177 3.96 14.93 -0.07
N GLY A 178 3.56 15.02 1.19
CA GLY A 178 4.39 15.56 2.26
C GLY A 178 4.78 14.51 3.28
N TRP A 179 6.01 14.62 3.78
CA TRP A 179 6.50 13.76 4.83
C TRP A 179 5.78 14.04 6.16
N SER A 180 5.37 12.98 6.85
CA SER A 180 5.02 13.04 8.27
C SER A 180 6.24 13.46 9.10
N ASN A 181 5.97 13.86 10.34
CA ASN A 181 7.02 13.91 11.34
C ASN A 181 7.69 12.54 11.48
N TRP A 182 8.98 12.55 11.78
CA TRP A 182 9.70 11.34 12.16
C TRP A 182 9.09 10.72 13.41
N SER A 183 8.97 9.40 13.42
CA SER A 183 8.69 8.66 14.64
C SER A 183 9.78 8.95 15.69
N PRO A 184 9.47 8.74 16.98
CA PRO A 184 10.51 8.55 17.98
C PRO A 184 11.49 7.46 17.54
N TRP A 185 12.71 7.52 18.06
CA TRP A 185 13.66 6.44 17.89
C TRP A 185 13.14 5.18 18.57
N GLY A 186 13.20 4.07 17.84
CA GLY A 186 12.92 2.75 18.39
C GLY A 186 13.93 2.32 19.45
N PRO A 187 13.70 1.16 20.08
CA PRO A 187 14.66 0.59 21.02
C PRO A 187 16.00 0.33 20.33
N CYS A 188 17.08 0.35 21.11
CA CYS A 188 18.39 -0.07 20.63
C CYS A 188 18.37 -1.57 20.33
N SER A 189 18.98 -1.99 19.22
CA SER A 189 19.12 -3.40 18.86
C SER A 189 19.83 -4.21 19.96
N ARG A 190 20.64 -3.55 20.81
CA ARG A 190 21.44 -4.17 21.87
C ARG A 190 21.51 -3.29 23.12
N SER A 191 21.83 -3.88 24.27
CA SER A 191 22.03 -3.17 25.54
C SER A 191 23.51 -2.89 25.89
N CYS A 192 24.45 -3.51 25.18
CA CYS A 192 25.89 -3.26 25.25
C CYS A 192 26.51 -3.51 23.86
N GLY A 193 27.74 -3.04 23.69
CA GLY A 193 28.41 -2.99 22.39
C GLY A 193 27.77 -1.95 21.47
N THR A 194 28.17 -1.95 20.21
CA THR A 194 27.58 -1.12 19.16
C THR A 194 26.17 -1.61 18.81
N GLY A 195 25.15 -0.81 19.13
CA GLY A 195 23.77 -1.06 18.75
C GLY A 195 23.25 -0.04 17.74
N VAL A 196 22.08 -0.31 17.16
CA VAL A 196 21.43 0.54 16.16
C VAL A 196 19.96 0.78 16.53
N GLN A 197 19.48 2.00 16.35
CA GLN A 197 18.05 2.36 16.45
C GLN A 197 17.57 2.87 15.12
N PHE A 198 16.30 2.64 14.83
CA PHE A 198 15.62 3.14 13.64
C PHE A 198 14.53 4.13 14.02
N ARG A 199 14.22 5.01 13.09
CA ARG A 199 13.00 5.80 13.08
C ARG A 199 12.50 5.92 11.66
N THR A 200 11.19 6.02 11.51
CA THR A 200 10.52 6.06 10.21
C THR A 200 9.64 7.29 10.09
N ARG A 201 9.30 7.65 8.86
CA ARG A 201 8.27 8.63 8.53
C ARG A 201 7.50 8.14 7.31
N LYS A 202 6.27 8.62 7.15
CA LYS A 202 5.39 8.21 6.05
C LYS A 202 5.13 9.40 5.13
N CYS A 203 4.88 9.12 3.85
CA CYS A 203 4.49 10.14 2.87
C CYS A 203 2.97 10.30 2.92
N ASN A 204 2.47 10.98 3.95
CA ASN A 204 1.03 11.07 4.23
C ASN A 204 0.61 12.40 4.87
N ASN A 205 1.43 13.44 4.77
CA ASN A 205 1.16 14.77 5.33
C ASN A 205 1.47 15.90 4.32
N PRO A 206 0.72 16.00 3.22
CA PRO A 206 -0.44 15.18 2.84
C PRO A 206 -0.04 13.90 2.07
N THR A 207 -0.98 12.98 1.86
CA THR A 207 -0.74 11.82 0.97
C THR A 207 -0.75 12.31 -0.49
N PRO A 208 0.18 11.85 -1.34
CA PRO A 208 0.12 12.16 -2.77
C PRO A 208 -1.23 11.74 -3.35
N SER A 209 -1.84 12.58 -4.16
CA SER A 209 -3.07 12.26 -4.89
C SER A 209 -3.16 13.04 -6.20
N ASN A 210 -4.06 12.60 -7.09
CA ASN A 210 -4.35 13.27 -8.35
C ASN A 210 -3.08 13.48 -9.22
N GLY A 211 -2.19 12.48 -9.26
CA GLY A 211 -0.94 12.58 -10.02
C GLY A 211 0.11 13.54 -9.43
N GLY A 212 -0.04 13.92 -8.16
CA GLY A 212 1.00 14.66 -7.43
C GLY A 212 2.24 13.80 -7.16
N ASN A 213 3.38 14.47 -6.94
CA ASN A 213 4.67 13.83 -6.74
C ASN A 213 4.75 13.07 -5.41
N VAL A 214 5.47 11.94 -5.39
CA VAL A 214 5.81 11.25 -4.15
C VAL A 214 6.84 12.04 -3.34
N CYS A 215 6.87 11.80 -2.04
CA CYS A 215 7.84 12.48 -1.18
C CYS A 215 9.27 12.09 -1.53
N GLU A 216 10.09 13.09 -1.87
CA GLU A 216 11.51 12.87 -2.14
C GLU A 216 12.31 12.67 -0.83
N GLY A 217 13.24 11.71 -0.86
CA GLY A 217 14.18 11.41 0.22
C GLY A 217 13.85 10.14 1.00
N ILE A 218 14.58 9.93 2.11
CA ILE A 218 14.52 8.68 2.88
C ILE A 218 13.29 8.60 3.80
N SER A 219 12.61 7.45 3.80
CA SER A 219 11.50 7.11 4.70
C SER A 219 11.96 6.57 6.05
N GLU A 220 13.21 6.11 6.12
CA GLU A 220 13.82 5.53 7.30
C GLU A 220 15.18 6.15 7.59
N LYS A 221 15.50 6.30 8.87
CA LYS A 221 16.81 6.71 9.36
C LYS A 221 17.24 5.79 10.47
N TRP A 222 18.54 5.55 10.54
CA TRP A 222 19.17 4.83 11.64
C TRP A 222 20.19 5.71 12.36
N ARG A 223 20.52 5.34 13.60
CA ARG A 223 21.67 5.88 14.34
C ARG A 223 22.27 4.81 15.25
N ILE A 224 23.54 5.00 15.60
CA ILE A 224 24.18 4.18 16.64
C ILE A 224 23.60 4.55 18.02
N CYS A 225 23.41 3.54 18.83
CA CYS A 225 23.05 3.62 20.24
C CYS A 225 23.85 2.58 20.99
N ASN A 226 24.22 2.88 22.23
CA ASN A 226 25.12 2.03 23.02
C ASN A 226 26.48 1.84 22.33
N ASN A 227 27.55 2.18 23.03
CA ASN A 227 28.92 1.98 22.53
C ASN A 227 29.88 1.58 23.65
N GLN A 228 29.31 1.18 24.78
CA GLN A 228 30.04 0.59 25.89
C GLN A 228 30.47 -0.82 25.52
N THR A 229 31.69 -1.20 25.90
CA THR A 229 32.15 -2.58 25.79
C THR A 229 31.23 -3.53 26.55
N CYS A 230 30.91 -4.67 25.95
CA CYS A 230 30.19 -5.73 26.65
C CYS A 230 31.14 -6.47 27.60
N PRO A 231 30.70 -6.86 28.81
CA PRO A 231 31.49 -7.73 29.69
C PRO A 231 31.75 -9.07 29.02
N GLU A 232 32.94 -9.66 29.18
CA GLU A 232 33.18 -11.04 28.75
C GLU A 232 32.24 -12.02 29.48
N PRO A 233 31.69 -13.06 28.79
CA PRO A 233 32.01 -13.52 27.43
C PRO A 233 31.15 -12.87 26.32
N PHE A 234 30.53 -11.72 26.59
CA PHE A 234 29.61 -11.06 25.67
C PHE A 234 30.29 -10.08 24.69
N GLY A 235 31.63 -10.11 24.58
CA GLY A 235 32.39 -9.28 23.63
C GLY A 235 32.17 -9.68 22.17
N ASP A 236 32.19 -10.99 21.86
CA ASP A 236 31.97 -11.48 20.50
C ASP A 236 30.48 -11.59 20.16
N MET A 237 30.01 -10.59 19.41
CA MET A 237 28.62 -10.46 19.00
C MET A 237 28.18 -11.49 17.97
N ARG A 238 29.09 -11.96 17.12
CA ARG A 238 28.79 -12.94 16.08
C ARG A 238 28.73 -14.33 16.70
N ALA A 239 29.67 -14.67 17.58
CA ALA A 239 29.64 -15.92 18.34
C ALA A 239 28.33 -16.09 19.13
N GLN A 240 27.82 -15.01 19.73
CA GLN A 240 26.54 -15.06 20.46
C GLN A 240 25.35 -15.43 19.58
N GLN A 241 25.35 -15.02 18.31
CA GLN A 241 24.29 -15.34 17.37
C GLN A 241 24.39 -16.81 16.94
N CYS A 242 25.60 -17.30 16.66
CA CYS A 242 25.82 -18.73 16.36
C CYS A 242 25.46 -19.65 17.53
N LYS A 243 25.74 -19.25 18.78
CA LYS A 243 25.27 -19.99 19.97
C LYS A 243 23.74 -20.10 20.07
N LYS A 244 23.00 -19.19 19.45
CA LYS A 244 21.52 -19.21 19.40
C LYS A 244 20.96 -19.95 18.19
N LEU A 245 21.80 -20.32 17.22
CA LEU A 245 21.40 -20.96 15.97
C LEU A 245 20.53 -22.22 16.16
N PRO A 246 20.83 -23.16 17.10
CA PRO A 246 19.97 -24.32 17.33
C PRO A 246 18.53 -23.97 17.71
N LYS A 247 18.35 -22.84 18.42
CA LYS A 247 17.03 -22.33 18.80
C LYS A 247 16.34 -21.64 17.62
N LEU A 248 17.09 -20.90 16.80
CA LEU A 248 16.54 -20.24 15.59
C LEU A 248 16.00 -21.25 14.58
N LEU A 249 16.66 -22.40 14.44
CA LEU A 249 16.27 -23.46 13.51
C LEU A 249 15.29 -24.48 14.11
N ASN A 250 14.86 -24.32 15.36
CA ASN A 250 14.01 -25.28 16.08
C ASN A 250 14.57 -26.71 16.11
N ILE A 251 15.90 -26.88 16.07
CA ILE A 251 16.58 -28.19 16.05
C ILE A 251 17.05 -28.64 17.43
N VAL A 252 16.56 -28.01 18.49
CA VAL A 252 16.91 -28.33 19.88
C VAL A 252 16.54 -29.81 20.15
N GLY A 253 17.53 -30.61 20.54
CA GLY A 253 17.35 -32.05 20.79
C GLY A 253 17.68 -32.98 19.61
N THR A 254 18.08 -32.44 18.45
CA THR A 254 18.65 -33.23 17.35
C THR A 254 20.18 -33.32 17.46
N ARG A 255 20.81 -34.17 16.63
CA ARG A 255 22.28 -34.22 16.52
C ARG A 255 22.88 -32.84 16.19
N GLN A 256 22.24 -32.06 15.32
CA GLN A 256 22.66 -30.71 14.95
C GLN A 256 22.41 -29.69 16.07
N GLY A 257 21.39 -29.90 16.90
CA GLY A 257 21.12 -29.06 18.07
C GLY A 257 22.12 -29.21 19.21
N ASN A 258 22.82 -30.36 19.27
CA ASN A 258 23.85 -30.64 20.26
C ASN A 258 25.27 -30.24 19.80
N MET A 259 25.42 -29.74 18.58
CA MET A 259 26.71 -29.27 18.06
C MET A 259 27.06 -27.89 18.61
N THR A 260 28.36 -27.66 18.86
CA THR A 260 28.88 -26.33 19.11
C THR A 260 29.03 -25.59 17.79
N TRP A 261 28.35 -24.43 17.68
CA TRP A 261 28.41 -23.57 16.50
C TRP A 261 29.31 -22.36 16.78
N LEU A 262 30.40 -22.27 16.04
CA LEU A 262 31.35 -21.17 16.09
C LEU A 262 31.02 -20.13 15.02
N PRO A 263 31.34 -18.85 15.24
CA PRO A 263 31.13 -17.84 14.23
C PRO A 263 32.06 -18.02 13.03
N TYR A 264 31.55 -17.73 11.84
CA TYR A 264 32.35 -17.70 10.61
C TYR A 264 32.28 -16.33 9.94
N GLU A 265 33.39 -15.89 9.36
CA GLU A 265 33.45 -14.70 8.50
C GLU A 265 33.67 -15.12 7.06
N SER A 266 32.73 -14.76 6.18
CA SER A 266 32.88 -14.98 4.75
C SER A 266 33.83 -13.96 4.14
N GLU A 267 34.66 -14.44 3.21
CA GLU A 267 35.49 -13.59 2.35
C GLU A 267 34.64 -12.87 1.27
N GLU A 268 33.45 -13.40 0.96
CA GLU A 268 32.53 -12.80 0.00
C GLU A 268 31.91 -11.51 0.56
N MET A 269 32.07 -10.40 -0.15
CA MET A 269 31.62 -9.08 0.30
C MET A 269 30.10 -9.02 0.56
N GLU A 270 29.31 -9.72 -0.25
CA GLU A 270 27.84 -9.78 -0.14
C GLU A 270 27.38 -10.57 1.09
N LYS A 271 28.23 -11.46 1.62
CA LYS A 271 27.93 -12.35 2.76
C LYS A 271 28.54 -11.87 4.08
N LYS A 272 29.24 -10.74 4.11
CA LYS A 272 29.85 -10.20 5.36
C LYS A 272 28.85 -9.93 6.48
N CYS A 273 27.58 -9.68 6.13
CA CYS A 273 26.49 -9.48 7.08
C CYS A 273 25.50 -10.64 7.16
N LYS A 274 25.83 -11.78 6.56
CA LYS A 274 25.06 -13.01 6.65
C LYS A 274 25.42 -13.77 7.93
N LEU A 275 24.45 -14.39 8.59
CA LEU A 275 24.74 -15.24 9.74
C LEU A 275 25.25 -16.60 9.23
N ILE A 276 26.57 -16.77 9.26
CA ILE A 276 27.23 -18.03 8.89
C ILE A 276 27.96 -18.55 10.13
N CYS A 277 27.75 -19.83 10.41
CA CYS A 277 28.35 -20.52 11.53
C CYS A 277 29.03 -21.80 11.06
N ILE A 278 30.08 -22.22 11.76
CA ILE A 278 30.81 -23.46 11.48
C ILE A 278 30.65 -24.43 12.64
N SER A 279 30.41 -25.69 12.33
CA SER A 279 30.34 -26.75 13.33
C SER A 279 31.74 -27.06 13.85
N GLU A 280 31.95 -26.97 15.15
CA GLU A 280 33.23 -27.33 15.78
C GLU A 280 33.58 -28.82 15.57
N THR A 281 32.56 -29.68 15.48
CA THR A 281 32.75 -31.14 15.43
C THR A 281 32.87 -31.68 14.01
N THR A 282 32.16 -31.11 13.04
CA THR A 282 32.14 -31.59 11.65
C THR A 282 32.88 -30.68 10.68
N ASN A 283 33.22 -29.45 11.10
CA ASN A 283 33.80 -28.41 10.26
C ASN A 283 32.92 -28.02 9.05
N GLU A 284 31.62 -28.30 9.13
CA GLU A 284 30.64 -27.93 8.11
C GLU A 284 30.15 -26.50 8.33
N LEU A 285 30.05 -25.74 7.24
CA LEU A 285 29.48 -24.40 7.22
C LEU A 285 27.96 -24.47 7.12
N PHE A 286 27.30 -23.65 7.93
CA PHE A 286 25.87 -23.44 7.88
C PHE A 286 25.58 -21.97 7.58
N GLU A 287 24.99 -21.70 6.42
CA GLU A 287 24.49 -20.39 6.03
C GLU A 287 23.00 -20.31 6.40
N SER A 288 22.66 -19.42 7.34
CA SER A 288 21.27 -19.21 7.75
C SER A 288 20.53 -18.29 6.78
N ASP A 289 19.22 -18.45 6.63
CA ASP A 289 18.37 -17.45 5.94
C ASP A 289 18.36 -16.08 6.64
N GLU A 290 18.77 -16.04 7.91
CA GLU A 290 18.88 -14.81 8.72
C GLU A 290 20.16 -14.01 8.45
N ASN A 291 20.11 -12.71 8.74
CA ASN A 291 21.27 -11.82 8.71
C ASN A 291 21.82 -11.58 10.12
N LEU A 292 23.06 -11.09 10.20
CA LEU A 292 23.63 -10.62 11.46
C LEU A 292 22.78 -9.45 11.99
N ILE A 293 22.54 -9.47 13.30
CA ILE A 293 21.82 -8.42 14.02
C ILE A 293 22.51 -7.07 13.82
N ASP A 294 21.71 -6.01 13.59
CA ASP A 294 22.23 -4.66 13.36
C ASP A 294 23.14 -4.17 14.49
N GLY A 295 24.32 -3.67 14.10
CA GLY A 295 25.41 -3.28 15.01
C GLY A 295 26.51 -4.34 15.16
N THR A 296 26.31 -5.56 14.66
CA THR A 296 27.37 -6.58 14.64
C THR A 296 28.50 -6.17 13.69
N PRO A 297 29.78 -6.26 14.09
CA PRO A 297 30.90 -6.04 13.20
C PRO A 297 30.87 -6.92 11.95
N CYS A 298 31.14 -6.31 10.79
CA CYS A 298 31.24 -7.00 9.51
C CYS A 298 32.50 -7.87 9.41
N SER A 299 33.54 -7.47 10.12
CA SER A 299 34.81 -8.19 10.18
C SER A 299 35.39 -8.20 11.60
N TYR A 300 36.15 -9.25 11.92
CA TYR A 300 36.96 -9.26 13.14
C TYR A 300 38.20 -8.35 13.03
N GLU A 301 38.68 -8.06 11.83
CA GLU A 301 39.85 -7.18 11.62
C GLU A 301 39.48 -5.70 11.73
N ASN A 302 38.27 -5.33 11.26
CA ASN A 302 37.75 -3.97 11.33
C ASN A 302 36.40 -3.95 12.05
N THR A 303 36.43 -3.59 13.33
CA THR A 303 35.22 -3.51 14.17
C THR A 303 34.43 -2.22 13.98
N ASP A 304 34.96 -1.25 13.22
CA ASP A 304 34.23 -0.02 12.92
C ASP A 304 33.13 -0.29 11.87
N ASP A 305 33.35 -1.19 10.92
CA ASP A 305 32.31 -1.51 9.94
C ASP A 305 31.26 -2.43 10.55
N ILE A 306 29.99 -1.99 10.55
CA ILE A 306 28.88 -2.71 11.17
C ILE A 306 27.79 -3.09 10.18
N CYS A 307 27.09 -4.18 10.48
CA CYS A 307 25.93 -4.62 9.72
C CYS A 307 24.71 -3.79 10.06
N ILE A 308 24.00 -3.32 9.03
CA ILE A 308 22.73 -2.61 9.12
C ILE A 308 21.85 -3.06 7.95
N GLN A 309 20.71 -3.69 8.23
CA GLN A 309 19.77 -4.19 7.23
C GLN A 309 20.45 -5.08 6.17
N ALA A 310 21.16 -6.11 6.63
CA ALA A 310 21.90 -7.07 5.79
C ALA A 310 23.06 -6.48 4.97
N SER A 311 23.35 -5.17 5.08
CA SER A 311 24.44 -4.51 4.37
C SER A 311 25.52 -4.02 5.34
N PHE A 312 26.79 -4.10 4.94
CA PHE A 312 27.86 -3.45 5.72
C PHE A 312 27.81 -1.93 5.55
N LYS A 313 28.01 -1.19 6.63
CA LYS A 313 28.07 0.28 6.64
C LYS A 313 29.31 0.74 7.40
N LYS A 314 30.04 1.68 6.81
CA LYS A 314 31.20 2.31 7.47
C LYS A 314 30.75 3.16 8.64
N ASN A 315 31.34 2.92 9.81
CA ASN A 315 31.19 3.80 10.97
C ASN A 315 32.03 5.07 10.76
N ASN A 316 31.47 6.04 10.04
CA ASN A 316 31.97 7.39 10.11
C ASN A 316 31.48 8.00 11.43
N VAL A 317 32.29 7.83 12.47
CA VAL A 317 32.15 8.54 13.74
C VAL A 317 31.95 10.03 13.41
N ASN A 318 30.72 10.50 13.64
CA ASN A 318 30.35 11.90 13.77
C ASN A 318 30.12 12.76 12.51
N ARG A 319 29.41 12.27 11.48
CA ARG A 319 28.57 13.14 10.62
C ARG A 319 27.28 12.43 10.26
N ASN A 320 26.15 13.11 10.43
CA ASN A 320 24.83 12.71 9.93
C ASN A 320 24.95 11.92 8.62
N CYS A 321 24.82 10.59 8.67
CA CYS A 321 24.84 9.74 7.49
C CYS A 321 23.66 10.13 6.60
N LYS A 322 23.88 11.08 5.68
CA LYS A 322 23.13 11.18 4.44
C LYS A 322 23.45 9.88 3.70
N ILE A 323 22.54 8.92 3.80
CA ILE A 323 22.52 7.79 2.89
C ILE A 323 22.26 8.40 1.51
N LEU A 324 23.33 8.58 0.73
CA LEU A 324 23.23 8.76 -0.71
C LEU A 324 22.85 7.38 -1.26
N MET A 325 21.55 7.09 -1.30
CA MET A 325 21.04 6.11 -2.26
C MET A 325 21.24 6.75 -3.64
N ASN A 326 22.05 6.09 -4.47
CA ASN A 326 22.22 6.47 -5.86
C ASN A 326 20.87 6.48 -6.56
N ASN A 327 20.51 7.62 -7.14
CA ASN A 327 19.50 7.70 -8.18
C ASN A 327 19.99 6.90 -9.40
N LYS A 328 19.27 5.85 -9.74
CA LYS A 328 19.11 5.37 -11.11
C LYS A 328 17.64 5.08 -11.35
#